data_AF-A0A2V9PN92-F1
#
_entry.id   AF-A0A2V9PN92-F1
#
_cell.length_a   1.000
_cell.length_b   1.000
_cell.length_c   1.000
_cell.angle_alpha   90.00
_cell.angle_beta   90.00
_cell.angle_gamma   90.00
#
_symmetry.space_group_name_H-M   'P 1'
#
loop_
_entity.id
_entity.type
_entity.pdbx_description
1 polymer ?
#
loop_
_entity_poly.entity_id
_entity_poly.type
_entity_poly.pdbx_seq_one_letter_code
_entity_poly.pdbx_strand_id
1 'polypeptide(L)'
;MSLTHIKPVALAAGLPAIGWHSFRHTVSAWSKEAGLELEDVKTLLRHEDIATTSKVYGDLGMKAKRRIQQRMVEFARRQASEEASKPETAWQEDPPVTIQ
;
A
#
# COMPACT_ATOMS: atom_id res chain seq x y z
N MET A 1 0.11 -19.73 3.33
CA MET A 1 0.61 -19.69 1.94
C MET A 1 2.09 -19.34 1.95
N SER A 2 2.91 -20.15 1.26
CA SER A 2 4.37 -20.24 1.40
C SER A 2 5.11 -18.90 1.16
N LEU A 3 5.92 -18.47 2.13
CA LEU A 3 6.82 -17.30 2.10
C LEU A 3 8.05 -17.50 1.19
N THR A 4 8.16 -18.67 0.59
CA THR A 4 9.42 -19.24 0.07
C THR A 4 9.99 -18.48 -1.12
N HIS A 5 9.16 -17.77 -1.88
CA HIS A 5 9.59 -17.08 -3.11
C HIS A 5 9.83 -15.58 -2.92
N ILE A 6 9.06 -14.90 -2.07
CA ILE A 6 9.22 -13.45 -1.87
C ILE A 6 10.31 -13.15 -0.84
N LYS A 7 10.36 -13.92 0.25
CA LYS A 7 11.29 -13.67 1.35
C LYS A 7 12.76 -13.56 0.91
N PRO A 8 13.31 -14.45 0.04
CA PRO A 8 14.71 -14.30 -0.39
C PRO A 8 14.94 -13.00 -1.19
N VAL A 9 13.99 -12.62 -2.05
CA VAL A 9 14.08 -11.39 -2.86
C VAL A 9 13.97 -10.15 -1.99
N ALA A 10 13.07 -10.15 -1.01
CA ALA A 10 12.92 -9.06 -0.07
C ALA A 10 14.20 -8.80 0.73
N LEU A 11 14.81 -9.88 1.26
CA LEU A 11 16.06 -9.78 2.00
C LEU A 11 17.21 -9.30 1.10
N ALA A 12 17.29 -9.78 -0.15
CA ALA A 12 18.28 -9.31 -1.11
C ALA A 12 18.12 -7.83 -1.48
N ALA A 13 16.89 -7.30 -1.41
CA ALA A 13 16.58 -5.88 -1.62
C ALA A 13 16.75 -5.01 -0.37
N GLY A 14 17.22 -5.56 0.76
CA GLY A 14 17.35 -4.84 2.03
C GLY A 14 16.01 -4.53 2.72
N LEU A 15 14.93 -5.17 2.29
CA LEU A 15 13.59 -5.01 2.87
C LEU A 15 13.38 -5.98 4.04
N PRO A 16 12.49 -5.65 4.99
CA PRO A 16 12.07 -6.60 6.02
C PRO A 16 11.45 -7.85 5.38
N ALA A 17 11.30 -8.91 6.17
CA ALA A 17 10.72 -10.17 5.70
C ALA A 17 9.23 -9.99 5.32
N ILE A 18 8.98 -9.60 4.07
CA ILE A 18 7.65 -9.45 3.48
C ILE A 18 7.17 -10.75 2.83
N GLY A 19 5.86 -10.95 2.85
CA GLY A 19 5.19 -12.09 2.23
C GLY A 19 3.99 -11.66 1.40
N TRP A 20 3.30 -12.63 0.81
CA TRP A 20 2.11 -12.39 -0.03
C TRP A 20 1.02 -11.58 0.68
N HIS A 21 0.83 -11.80 1.99
CA HIS A 21 -0.14 -11.04 2.78
C HIS A 21 0.30 -9.59 3.02
N SER A 22 1.61 -9.31 3.11
CA SER A 22 2.13 -7.94 3.23
C SER A 22 1.65 -7.09 2.05
N PHE A 23 1.75 -7.60 0.81
CA PHE A 23 1.25 -6.91 -0.37
C PHE A 23 -0.26 -6.66 -0.34
N ARG A 24 -1.06 -7.62 0.14
CA ARG A 24 -2.51 -7.43 0.30
C ARG A 24 -2.83 -6.33 1.31
N HIS A 25 -2.09 -6.24 2.41
CA HIS A 25 -2.24 -5.16 3.38
C HIS A 25 -1.82 -3.81 2.80
N THR A 26 -0.74 -3.75 2.00
CA THR A 26 -0.34 -2.53 1.29
C THR A 26 -1.45 -2.04 0.36
N VAL A 27 -2.06 -2.92 -0.42
CA VAL A 27 -3.19 -2.55 -1.30
C VAL A 27 -4.35 -1.98 -0.48
N SER A 28 -4.66 -2.56 0.69
CA SER A 28 -5.73 -2.04 1.55
C SER A 28 -5.40 -0.66 2.14
N ALA A 29 -4.19 -0.48 2.66
CA ALA A 29 -3.75 0.78 3.27
C ALA A 29 -3.70 1.92 2.23
N TRP A 30 -3.00 1.70 1.11
CA TRP A 30 -2.85 2.72 0.07
C TRP A 30 -4.16 3.05 -0.64
N SER A 31 -5.07 2.09 -0.76
CA SER A 31 -6.40 2.39 -1.32
C SER A 31 -7.17 3.36 -0.42
N LYS A 32 -7.09 3.20 0.90
CA LYS A 32 -7.71 4.14 1.87
C LYS A 32 -7.05 5.51 1.83
N GLU A 33 -5.72 5.55 1.81
CA GLU A 33 -4.96 6.80 1.72
C GLU A 33 -5.17 7.53 0.38
N ALA A 34 -5.41 6.78 -0.70
CA ALA A 34 -5.79 7.33 -2.00
C ALA A 34 -7.23 7.88 -2.05
N GLY A 35 -7.99 7.79 -0.94
CA GLY A 35 -9.36 8.27 -0.84
C GLY A 35 -10.38 7.38 -1.57
N LEU A 36 -10.10 6.07 -1.70
CA LEU A 36 -11.09 5.13 -2.22
C LEU A 36 -12.13 4.80 -1.15
N GLU A 37 -13.39 4.71 -1.59
CA GLU A 37 -14.50 4.30 -0.75
C GLU A 37 -14.33 2.86 -0.26
N LEU A 38 -14.91 2.54 0.90
CA LEU A 38 -14.81 1.22 1.51
C LEU A 38 -15.28 0.09 0.55
N GLU A 39 -16.30 0.34 -0.25
CA GLU A 39 -16.83 -0.60 -1.24
C GLU A 39 -15.89 -0.80 -2.45
N ASP A 40 -15.19 0.26 -2.86
CA ASP A 40 -14.16 0.18 -3.90
C ASP A 40 -12.97 -0.65 -3.42
N VAL A 41 -12.54 -0.45 -2.17
CA VAL A 41 -11.49 -1.24 -1.52
C VAL A 41 -11.88 -2.71 -1.42
N LYS A 42 -13.12 -3.01 -1.00
CA LYS A 42 -13.66 -4.38 -0.96
C LYS A 42 -13.66 -5.04 -2.34
N THR A 43 -14.11 -4.30 -3.35
CA THR A 43 -14.13 -4.78 -4.74
C THR A 43 -12.73 -5.11 -5.24
N LEU A 44 -11.73 -4.26 -4.95
CA LEU A 44 -10.34 -4.51 -5.32
C LEU A 44 -9.75 -5.74 -4.62
N LEU A 45 -10.00 -5.88 -3.31
CA LEU A 45 -9.41 -6.96 -2.51
C LEU A 45 -10.14 -8.31 -2.67
N ARG A 46 -11.31 -8.32 -3.33
CA ARG A 46 -12.17 -9.50 -3.50
C ARG A 46 -12.40 -10.22 -2.17
N HIS A 47 -12.75 -9.46 -1.13
CA HIS A 47 -13.06 -10.03 0.19
C HIS A 47 -14.39 -10.80 0.09
N GLU A 48 -14.40 -12.04 0.57
CA GLU A 48 -15.55 -12.96 0.50
C GLU A 48 -16.49 -12.85 1.72
N ASP A 49 -16.17 -12.10 2.78
CA ASP A 49 -17.01 -12.02 3.99
C ASP A 49 -17.84 -10.70 3.97
N ILE A 50 -19.03 -10.61 3.35
CA ILE A 50 -20.39 -11.14 3.60
C ILE A 50 -21.16 -10.50 4.78
N ALA A 51 -20.54 -10.04 5.87
CA ALA A 51 -21.34 -9.57 7.01
C ALA A 51 -21.97 -8.17 6.87
N THR A 52 -21.50 -7.26 6.00
CA THR A 52 -22.26 -6.02 5.74
C THR A 52 -21.89 -5.34 4.42
N THR A 53 -22.94 -5.05 3.65
CA THR A 53 -23.00 -4.15 2.48
C THR A 53 -22.74 -4.73 1.08
N SER A 54 -22.98 -6.03 0.84
CA SER A 54 -23.12 -6.55 -0.55
C SER A 54 -24.60 -6.73 -0.95
N LYS A 55 -25.43 -5.70 -0.77
CA LYS A 55 -26.83 -5.72 -1.27
C LYS A 55 -27.22 -4.50 -2.11
N VAL A 56 -26.35 -3.49 -2.24
CA VAL A 56 -26.71 -2.19 -2.84
C VAL A 56 -26.03 -1.94 -4.20
N TYR A 57 -24.89 -2.56 -4.49
CA TYR A 57 -24.23 -2.40 -5.80
C TYR A 57 -24.00 -3.77 -6.43
N GLY A 58 -24.59 -3.99 -7.61
CA GLY A 58 -24.26 -5.13 -8.47
C GLY A 58 -22.78 -5.13 -8.88
N ASP A 59 -22.29 -6.24 -9.42
CA ASP A 59 -20.88 -6.38 -9.79
C ASP A 59 -20.39 -5.19 -10.64
N LEU A 60 -19.33 -4.53 -10.18
CA LEU A 60 -18.75 -3.41 -10.90
C LEU A 60 -18.16 -3.92 -12.22
N GLY A 61 -18.55 -3.29 -13.32
CA GLY A 61 -17.97 -3.59 -14.63
C GLY A 61 -16.45 -3.36 -14.66
N MET A 62 -15.75 -4.07 -15.54
CA MET A 62 -14.27 -4.04 -15.62
C MET A 62 -13.68 -2.64 -15.77
N LYS A 63 -14.37 -1.73 -16.48
CA LYS A 63 -13.95 -0.32 -16.61
C LYS A 63 -13.94 0.42 -15.27
N ALA A 64 -14.94 0.17 -14.42
CA ALA A 64 -15.02 0.77 -13.09
C ALA A 64 -13.90 0.24 -12.18
N LYS A 65 -13.71 -1.09 -12.15
CA LYS A 65 -12.61 -1.74 -11.41
C LYS A 65 -11.24 -1.17 -11.81
N ARG A 66 -11.01 -0.98 -13.11
CA ARG A 66 -9.75 -0.39 -13.62
C ARG A 66 -9.56 1.06 -13.18
N ARG A 67 -10.62 1.88 -13.23
CA ARG A 67 -10.57 3.27 -12.76
C ARG A 67 -10.25 3.36 -11.26
N ILE A 68 -10.84 2.49 -10.45
CA ILE A 68 -10.57 2.41 -9.01
C ILE A 68 -9.10 2.06 -8.78
N GLN A 69 -8.59 1.03 -9.48
CA GLN A 69 -7.18 0.65 -9.40
C GLN A 69 -6.24 1.80 -9.84
N GLN A 70 -6.60 2.55 -10.87
CA GLN A 70 -5.77 3.67 -11.36
C GLN A 70 -5.56 4.76 -10.30
N ARG A 71 -6.58 5.10 -9.51
CA ARG A 71 -6.45 6.08 -8.42
C ARG A 71 -5.40 5.67 -7.38
N MET A 72 -5.41 4.41 -6.97
CA MET A 72 -4.41 3.86 -6.05
C MET A 72 -3.00 3.90 -6.67
N VAL A 73 -2.88 3.59 -7.97
CA VAL A 73 -1.59 3.64 -8.68
C VAL A 73 -1.06 5.07 -8.81
N GLU A 74 -1.93 6.04 -9.09
CA GLU A 74 -1.58 7.47 -9.15
C GLU A 74 -1.11 7.97 -7.78
N PHE A 75 -1.79 7.59 -6.70
CA PHE A 75 -1.36 7.86 -5.33
C PHE A 75 0.04 7.30 -5.05
N ALA A 76 0.28 6.03 -5.37
CA ALA A 76 1.57 5.38 -5.17
C ALA A 76 2.71 6.08 -5.95
N ARG A 77 2.45 6.47 -7.20
CA ARG A 77 3.42 7.22 -8.02
C ARG A 77 3.74 8.58 -7.41
N ARG A 78 2.72 9.28 -6.92
CA ARG A 78 2.90 10.57 -6.26
C ARG A 78 3.76 10.45 -5.00
N GLN A 79 3.46 9.47 -4.14
CA GLN A 79 4.29 9.18 -2.95
C GLN A 79 5.74 8.87 -3.33
N ALA A 80 5.97 8.07 -4.38
CA ALA A 80 7.32 7.78 -4.85
C ALA A 80 8.06 9.03 -5.39
N SER A 81 7.37 9.92 -6.10
CA SER A 81 7.97 11.18 -6.56
C SER A 81 8.26 12.16 -5.43
N GLU A 82 7.37 12.24 -4.43
CA GLU A 82 7.54 13.08 -3.25
C GLU A 82 8.76 12.59 -2.43
N GLU A 83 8.89 11.28 -2.24
CA GLU A 83 10.05 10.68 -1.55
C GLU A 83 11.35 10.89 -2.31
N ALA A 84 11.35 10.71 -3.64
CA ALA A 84 12.53 10.94 -4.47
C ALA A 84 12.93 12.43 -4.55
N SER A 85 11.97 13.34 -4.34
CA SER A 85 12.21 14.78 -4.31
C SER A 85 12.69 15.27 -2.94
N LYS A 86 12.56 14.48 -1.86
CA LYS A 86 13.10 14.89 -0.56
C LYS A 86 14.62 14.99 -0.70
N PRO A 87 15.23 16.13 -0.35
CA PRO A 87 16.68 16.15 -0.22
C PRO A 87 17.07 15.08 0.77
N GLU A 88 18.18 14.37 0.51
CA GLU A 88 18.82 13.47 1.46
C GLU A 88 19.16 14.29 2.70
N THR A 89 18.20 14.38 3.62
CA THR A 89 18.25 15.37 4.69
C THR A 89 19.17 14.76 5.73
N ALA A 90 20.41 15.20 5.62
CA ALA A 90 21.18 15.75 6.71
C ALA A 90 21.19 14.88 7.97
N TRP A 91 22.32 14.19 8.14
CA TRP A 91 22.97 14.14 9.43
C TRP A 91 23.14 15.58 9.94
N GLN A 92 22.09 16.14 10.53
CA GLN A 92 22.24 17.14 11.57
C GLN A 92 22.75 16.33 12.75
N GLU A 93 24.07 16.30 12.90
CA GLU A 93 24.69 15.81 14.12
C GLU A 93 23.98 16.52 15.28
N ASP A 94 23.29 15.74 16.11
CA ASP A 94 22.79 16.26 17.38
C ASP A 94 23.97 16.96 18.06
N PRO A 95 23.83 18.23 18.51
CA PRO A 95 24.94 18.91 19.16
C PRO A 95 25.46 18.04 20.29
N PRO A 96 26.79 17.92 20.47
CA PRO A 96 27.36 16.96 21.40
C PRO A 96 26.72 17.18 22.77
N VAL A 97 26.05 16.12 23.25
CA VAL A 97 25.46 16.09 24.59
C VAL A 97 26.60 16.32 25.57
N THR A 98 26.71 17.56 26.05
CA THR A 98 27.69 17.94 27.06
C THR A 98 27.18 17.40 28.38
N ILE A 99 27.70 16.25 28.80
CA ILE A 99 27.46 15.73 30.14
C ILE A 99 28.42 16.47 31.08
N GLN A 100 27.88 17.32 31.95
CA GLN A 100 28.59 17.89 33.10
C GLN A 100 28.51 16.95 34.29
#